data_AF-A0A4P7XHW3-F1
#
_entry.id   AF-A0A4P7XHW3-F1
#
_cell.length_a   1.000
_cell.length_b   1.000
_cell.length_c   1.000
_cell.angle_alpha   90.00
_cell.angle_beta   90.00
_cell.angle_gamma   90.00
#
_symmetry.space_group_name_H-M   'P 1'
#
loop_
_entity.id
_entity.type
_entity.pdbx_description
1 polymer ?
#
loop_
_entity_poly.entity_id
_entity_poly.type
_entity_poly.pdbx_seq_one_letter_code
_entity_poly.pdbx_strand_id
1 'polypeptide(L)'
;MFVCIRCKKGLMDPIRDEEEPEYTDRYRCGHCGHATTIASRLIVSTQILSAVLGGAITLYLLLDHLNTVLQGWQQGKDQPLLANIGLSLVASLLLIGFGYTLFRAVHNVYKRQRYLQAGR
;
A
#
# COMPACT_ATOMS: atom_id res chain seq x y z
N MET A 1 24.05 -2.19 -2.63
CA MET A 1 24.01 -0.93 -3.40
C MET A 1 22.92 -1.04 -4.46
N PHE A 2 22.22 0.04 -4.81
CA PHE A 2 21.24 0.00 -5.90
C PHE A 2 21.94 0.28 -7.23
N VAL A 3 21.75 -0.60 -8.20
CA VAL A 3 22.33 -0.46 -9.55
C VAL A 3 21.24 -0.04 -10.53
N CYS A 4 21.56 0.89 -11.41
CA CYS A 4 20.61 1.40 -12.39
C CYS A 4 20.18 0.30 -13.35
N ILE A 5 18.89 -0.06 -13.35
CA ILE A 5 18.33 -1.06 -14.27
C ILE A 5 18.42 -0.65 -15.75
N ARG A 6 18.59 0.65 -16.04
CA ARG A 6 18.57 1.20 -17.40
C ARG A 6 19.93 1.05 -18.10
N CYS A 7 21.02 1.38 -17.41
CA CYS A 7 22.37 1.28 -17.98
C CYS A 7 23.19 0.11 -17.42
N LYS A 8 22.77 -0.50 -16.29
CA LYS A 8 23.46 -1.58 -15.54
C LYS A 8 24.92 -1.30 -15.15
N LYS A 9 25.40 -0.08 -15.39
CA LYS A 9 26.78 0.37 -15.14
C LYS A 9 26.87 1.38 -14.00
N GLY A 10 25.87 2.26 -13.90
CA GLY A 10 25.86 3.32 -12.89
C GLY A 10 25.12 2.92 -11.62
N LEU A 11 25.61 3.44 -10.51
CA LEU A 11 24.97 3.35 -9.20
C LEU A 11 23.84 4.37 -9.11
N MET A 12 22.83 4.05 -8.30
CA MET A 12 21.72 4.94 -7.99
C MET A 12 22.05 5.70 -6.71
N ASP A 13 22.31 7.00 -6.85
CA ASP A 13 22.66 7.90 -5.76
C ASP A 13 21.42 8.66 -5.27
N PRO A 14 21.24 8.86 -3.95
CA PRO A 14 20.11 9.60 -3.44
C PRO A 14 20.21 11.07 -3.88
N ILE A 15 19.10 11.61 -4.39
CA ILE A 15 19.01 13.03 -4.69
C ILE A 15 18.76 13.72 -3.35
N ARG A 16 19.72 14.54 -2.91
CA ARG A 16 19.56 15.40 -1.74
C ARG A 16 19.19 16.78 -2.27
N ASP A 17 17.93 17.17 -2.14
CA ASP A 17 17.55 18.57 -2.28
C ASP A 17 17.81 19.24 -0.92
N GLU A 18 18.75 20.19 -0.87
CA GLU A 18 19.11 20.91 0.37
C GLU A 18 17.94 21.75 0.92
N GLU A 19 16.92 21.98 0.10
CA GLU A 19 15.71 22.75 0.42
C GLU A 19 14.56 21.87 0.96
N GLU A 20 14.62 20.55 0.82
CA GLU A 20 13.59 19.64 1.32
C GLU A 20 13.99 19.05 2.69
N PRO A 21 13.23 19.32 3.78
CA PRO A 21 13.56 18.81 5.12
C PRO A 21 13.38 17.30 5.27
N GLU A 22 12.78 16.63 4.27
CA GLU A 22 12.52 15.19 4.28
C GLU A 22 13.46 14.44 3.35
N TYR A 23 13.99 13.32 3.82
CA TYR A 23 14.79 12.41 3.01
C TYR A 23 13.90 11.82 1.90
N THR A 24 13.87 12.44 0.72
CA THR A 24 13.04 11.93 -0.36
C THR A 24 13.68 10.65 -0.91
N ASP A 25 12.86 9.60 -1.06
CA ASP A 25 13.25 8.28 -1.60
C ASP A 25 13.58 8.33 -3.11
N ARG A 26 14.10 9.47 -3.60
CA ARG A 26 14.43 9.75 -5.00
C ARG A 26 15.90 9.44 -5.23
N TYR A 27 16.15 8.67 -6.27
CA TYR A 27 17.49 8.25 -6.67
C TYR A 27 17.75 8.66 -8.12
N ARG A 28 18.99 9.06 -8.43
CA ARG A 28 19.45 9.35 -9.78
C ARG A 28 20.68 8.51 -10.10
N CYS A 29 20.75 7.98 -11.31
CA CYS A 29 21.91 7.25 -11.76
C CYS A 29 23.07 8.20 -12.12
N GLY A 30 24.25 8.00 -11.51
CA GLY A 30 25.45 8.81 -11.80
C GLY A 30 26.02 8.64 -13.22
N HIS A 31 25.62 7.61 -13.98
CA HIS A 31 26.13 7.35 -15.33
C HIS A 31 25.20 7.83 -16.46
N CYS A 32 23.90 7.58 -16.36
CA CYS A 32 22.94 7.88 -17.43
C CYS A 32 21.86 8.91 -17.04
N GLY A 33 21.92 9.45 -15.82
CA GLY A 33 20.97 10.45 -15.33
C GLY A 33 19.54 9.93 -15.07
N HIS A 34 19.28 8.63 -15.21
CA HIS A 34 17.96 8.05 -14.94
C HIS A 34 17.54 8.28 -13.49
N ALA A 35 16.43 8.97 -13.27
CA ALA A 35 15.87 9.23 -11.96
C ALA A 35 14.66 8.33 -11.67
N THR A 36 14.54 7.84 -10.44
CA THR A 36 13.40 7.04 -10.01
C THR A 36 13.20 7.12 -8.50
N THR A 37 11.98 6.90 -8.03
CA THR A 37 11.70 6.75 -6.59
C THR A 37 11.82 5.29 -6.18
N ILE A 38 12.63 4.99 -5.18
CA ILE A 38 12.81 3.65 -4.60
C ILE A 38 12.39 3.73 -3.13
N ALA A 39 11.18 3.27 -2.82
CA ALA A 39 10.62 3.36 -1.49
C ALA A 39 11.52 2.69 -0.43
N SER A 40 11.66 3.34 0.73
CA SER A 40 12.39 2.80 1.87
C SER A 40 11.72 1.52 2.39
N ARG A 41 12.52 0.63 2.99
CA ARG A 41 11.99 -0.61 3.58
C ARG A 41 10.98 -0.31 4.70
N LEU A 42 11.24 0.74 5.47
CA LEU A 42 10.42 1.13 6.59
C LEU A 42 9.03 1.55 6.12
N ILE A 43 8.94 2.46 5.14
CA ILE A 43 7.66 2.90 4.56
C ILE A 43 6.88 1.73 3.98
N VAL A 44 7.54 0.83 3.26
CA VAL A 44 6.85 -0.34 2.68
C VAL A 44 6.37 -1.30 3.76
N SER A 45 7.15 -1.52 4.81
CA SER A 45 6.78 -2.42 5.91
C SER A 45 5.60 -1.87 6.74
N THR A 46 5.58 -0.56 7.00
CA THR A 46 4.48 0.08 7.73
C THR A 46 3.21 0.10 6.88
N GLN A 47 3.32 0.33 5.57
CA GLN A 47 2.17 0.23 4.65
C GLN A 47 1.58 -1.17 4.62
N ILE A 48 2.41 -2.22 4.56
CA ILE A 48 1.94 -3.61 4.61
C ILE A 48 1.26 -3.89 5.94
N LEU A 49 1.91 -3.56 7.06
CA LEU A 49 1.37 -3.83 8.39
C LEU A 49 0.03 -3.13 8.61
N SER A 50 -0.04 -1.83 8.31
CA SER A 50 -1.26 -1.05 8.45
C SER A 50 -2.36 -1.53 7.51
N ALA A 51 -2.03 -1.89 6.26
CA ALA A 51 -3.02 -2.41 5.32
C ALA A 51 -3.56 -3.78 5.73
N VAL A 52 -2.71 -4.66 6.28
CA VAL A 52 -3.13 -5.98 6.78
C VAL A 52 -4.01 -5.84 8.02
N LEU A 53 -3.58 -5.07 9.03
CA LEU A 53 -4.35 -4.89 10.27
C LEU A 53 -5.66 -4.15 10.00
N GLY A 54 -5.59 -3.01 9.29
CA GLY A 54 -6.78 -2.24 8.92
C GLY A 54 -7.73 -3.04 8.03
N GLY A 55 -7.20 -3.78 7.05
CA GLY A 55 -7.99 -4.65 6.20
C GLY A 55 -8.68 -5.78 6.96
N ALA A 56 -7.98 -6.44 7.89
CA ALA A 56 -8.54 -7.52 8.71
C ALA A 56 -9.69 -7.03 9.61
N ILE A 57 -9.50 -5.90 10.30
CA ILE A 57 -10.54 -5.28 11.13
C ILE A 57 -11.75 -4.89 10.27
N THR A 58 -11.50 -4.26 9.11
CA THR A 58 -12.56 -3.84 8.20
C THR A 58 -13.34 -5.03 7.64
N LEU A 59 -12.66 -6.13 7.30
CA LEU A 59 -13.28 -7.36 6.83
C LEU A 59 -14.18 -7.96 7.91
N TYR A 60 -13.70 -8.02 9.15
CA TYR A 60 -14.48 -8.48 10.29
C TYR A 60 -15.78 -7.66 10.45
N LEU A 61 -15.67 -6.32 10.45
CA LEU A 61 -16.83 -5.43 10.55
C LEU A 61 -17.81 -5.59 9.37
N LEU A 62 -17.30 -5.77 8.15
CA LEU A 62 -18.15 -6.02 6.99
C LEU A 62 -18.96 -7.31 7.16
N LEU A 63 -18.32 -8.39 7.60
CA LEU A 63 -19.01 -9.66 7.82
C LEU A 63 -20.06 -9.55 8.93
N ASP A 64 -19.78 -8.80 9.99
CA ASP A 64 -20.71 -8.55 11.09
C ASP A 64 -21.97 -7.77 10.63
N HIS A 65 -21.76 -6.67 9.89
CA HIS A 65 -22.87 -5.88 9.35
C HIS A 65 -23.67 -6.66 8.29
N LEU A 66 -23.01 -7.44 7.42
CA LEU A 66 -23.70 -8.29 6.45
C LEU A 66 -24.55 -9.37 7.12
N ASN A 67 -24.00 -10.03 8.16
CA ASN A 67 -24.75 -11.01 8.94
C ASN A 67 -25.98 -10.37 9.60
N THR A 68 -25.82 -9.16 10.14
CA THR A 68 -26.91 -8.39 10.74
C THR A 68 -27.99 -8.02 9.72
N VAL A 69 -27.62 -7.55 8.53
CA VAL A 69 -28.56 -7.26 7.43
C VAL A 69 -29.31 -8.51 7.02
N LEU A 70 -28.61 -9.64 6.88
CA LEU A 70 -29.21 -10.91 6.50
C LEU A 70 -30.22 -11.40 7.54
N GLN A 71 -29.88 -11.34 8.83
CA GLN A 71 -30.78 -11.70 9.91
C GLN A 71 -31.98 -10.77 10.00
N GLY A 72 -31.79 -9.46 9.82
CA GLY A 72 -32.89 -8.49 9.79
C GLY A 72 -33.85 -8.74 8.63
N TRP A 73 -33.32 -9.10 7.45
CA TRP A 73 -34.12 -9.44 6.28
C TRP A 73 -34.89 -10.76 6.43
N GLN A 74 -34.26 -11.79 7.01
CA GLN A 74 -34.88 -13.12 7.17
C GLN A 74 -35.84 -13.22 8.37
N GLN A 75 -35.52 -12.58 9.49
CA GLN A 75 -36.23 -12.77 10.76
C GLN A 75 -37.15 -11.59 11.12
N GLY A 76 -37.23 -10.55 10.27
CA GLY A 76 -38.06 -9.38 10.52
C GLY A 76 -37.69 -8.62 11.80
N LYS A 77 -36.42 -8.71 12.23
CA LYS A 77 -35.95 -8.03 13.46
C LYS A 77 -35.87 -6.51 13.23
N ASP A 78 -36.34 -5.74 14.21
CA ASP A 78 -36.33 -4.26 14.30
C ASP A 78 -34.92 -3.64 14.46
N GLN A 79 -33.91 -4.19 13.78
CA GLN A 79 -32.59 -3.58 13.76
C GLN A 79 -32.53 -2.48 12.69
N PRO A 80 -31.71 -1.43 12.88
CA PRO A 80 -31.59 -0.35 11.91
C PRO A 80 -30.91 -0.84 10.63
N LEU A 81 -31.70 -1.40 9.71
CA LEU A 81 -31.23 -2.00 8.45
C LEU A 81 -30.46 -0.99 7.59
N LEU A 82 -30.95 0.24 7.48
CA LEU A 82 -30.32 1.30 6.68
C LEU A 82 -28.90 1.62 7.18
N ALA A 83 -28.70 1.63 8.50
CA ALA A 83 -27.39 1.89 9.10
C ALA A 83 -26.41 0.76 8.78
N ASN A 84 -26.82 -0.50 8.94
CA ASN A 84 -25.96 -1.65 8.65
C ASN A 84 -25.62 -1.79 7.16
N ILE A 85 -26.55 -1.45 6.26
CA ILE A 85 -26.27 -1.36 4.82
C ILE A 85 -25.24 -0.27 4.54
N GLY A 86 -25.42 0.92 5.10
CA GLY A 86 -24.47 2.03 4.96
C GLY A 86 -23.06 1.67 5.46
N LEU A 87 -22.96 1.05 6.64
CA LEU A 87 -21.70 0.60 7.22
C LEU A 87 -21.04 -0.50 6.37
N SER A 88 -21.83 -1.42 5.80
CA SER A 88 -21.32 -2.44 4.88
C SER A 88 -20.73 -1.82 3.61
N LEU A 89 -21.37 -0.79 3.06
CA LEU A 89 -20.84 -0.06 1.89
C LEU A 89 -19.53 0.66 2.21
N VAL A 90 -19.46 1.36 3.35
CA VAL A 90 -18.23 2.04 3.79
C VAL A 90 -17.11 1.04 4.05
N ALA A 91 -17.40 -0.07 4.72
CA ALA A 91 -16.42 -1.13 4.97
C ALA A 91 -15.90 -1.76 3.66
N SER A 92 -16.78 -1.93 2.67
CA SER A 92 -16.39 -2.41 1.34
C SER A 92 -15.45 -1.43 0.63
N LEU A 93 -15.74 -0.13 0.67
CA LEU A 93 -14.85 0.90 0.11
C LEU A 93 -13.48 0.92 0.81
N LEU A 94 -13.46 0.80 2.13
CA LEU A 94 -12.23 0.72 2.91
C LEU A 94 -11.40 -0.52 2.55
N LEU A 95 -12.04 -1.68 2.37
CA LEU A 95 -11.36 -2.90 1.93
C LEU A 95 -10.70 -2.75 0.57
N ILE A 96 -11.36 -2.07 -0.37
CA ILE A 96 -10.77 -1.75 -1.69
C ILE A 96 -9.54 -0.87 -1.50
N GLY A 97 -9.61 0.15 -0.64
CA GLY A 97 -8.49 1.03 -0.31
C GLY A 97 -7.30 0.29 0.32
N PHE A 98 -7.54 -0.62 1.26
CA PHE A 98 -6.51 -1.45 1.86
C PHE A 98 -5.90 -2.44 0.85
N GLY A 99 -6.73 -3.05 0.01
CA GLY A 99 -6.28 -3.92 -1.09
C GLY A 99 -5.36 -3.19 -2.06
N TYR A 100 -5.74 -1.97 -2.47
CA TYR A 100 -4.90 -1.12 -3.32
C TYR A 100 -3.58 -0.75 -2.64
N THR A 101 -3.62 -0.39 -1.35
CA THR A 101 -2.42 -0.05 -0.58
C THR A 101 -1.46 -1.22 -0.49
N LEU A 102 -1.98 -2.43 -0.22
CA LEU A 102 -1.20 -3.65 -0.16
C LEU A 102 -0.57 -3.99 -1.53
N PHE A 103 -1.36 -3.90 -2.61
CA PHE A 103 -0.87 -4.10 -3.97
C PHE A 103 0.27 -3.13 -4.31
N ARG A 104 0.10 -1.84 -4.01
CA ARG A 104 1.12 -0.81 -4.22
C ARG A 104 2.38 -1.11 -3.42
N ALA A 105 2.25 -1.54 -2.16
CA ALA A 105 3.38 -1.88 -1.31
C ALA A 105 4.17 -3.08 -1.89
N VAL A 106 3.49 -4.14 -2.32
CA VAL A 106 4.13 -5.31 -2.97
C VAL A 106 4.84 -4.91 -4.26
N HIS A 107 4.20 -4.07 -5.09
CA HIS A 107 4.84 -3.55 -6.30
C HIS A 107 6.13 -2.76 -5.98
N ASN A 108 6.12 -1.96 -4.91
CA ASN A 108 7.31 -1.24 -4.45
C ASN A 108 8.42 -2.18 -3.94
N VAL A 109 8.08 -3.26 -3.23
CA VAL A 109 9.05 -4.31 -2.85
C VAL A 109 9.70 -4.89 -4.09
N TYR A 110 8.89 -5.31 -5.07
CA TYR A 110 9.39 -5.92 -6.30
C TYR A 110 10.30 -4.98 -7.08
N LYS A 111 9.87 -3.73 -7.26
CA LYS A 111 10.70 -2.68 -7.90
C LYS A 111 12.04 -2.56 -7.17
N ARG A 112 12.03 -2.46 -5.85
CA ARG A 112 13.24 -2.34 -5.02
C ARG A 112 14.17 -3.55 -5.17
N GLN A 113 13.62 -4.77 -5.23
CA GLN A 113 14.41 -5.98 -5.45
C GLN A 113 15.11 -5.97 -6.81
N ARG A 114 14.46 -5.49 -7.87
CA ARG A 114 15.08 -5.37 -9.20
C ARG A 114 16.32 -4.47 -9.20
N TYR A 115 16.27 -3.34 -8.50
CA TYR A 115 17.43 -2.45 -8.38
C TYR A 115 18.56 -3.04 -7.51
N LEU A 116 18.25 -3.96 -6.59
CA LEU A 116 19.28 -4.68 -5.82
C LEU A 116 19.91 -5.83 -6.62
N GLN A 117 19.12 -6.52 -7.43
CA GLN A 117 19.58 -7.64 -8.24
C GLN A 117 20.33 -7.19 -9.49
N ALA A 118 20.08 -5.99 -10.02
CA ALA A 118 20.81 -5.45 -11.17
C ALA A 118 22.31 -5.26 -10.94
N GLY A 119 22.78 -5.35 -9.69
CA GLY A 119 24.20 -5.32 -9.33
C GLY A 119 24.83 -6.67 -9.03
N ARG A 120 24.10 -7.77 -9.19
CA ARG A 120 24.65 -9.13 -9.25
C ARG A 120 24.83 -9.52 -10.72
#